data_AF-A0AAN9WI43-F1
#
_entry.id   AF-A0AAN9WI43-F1
#
_cell.length_a   1.000
_cell.length_b   1.000
_cell.length_c   1.000
_cell.angle_alpha   90.00
_cell.angle_beta   90.00
_cell.angle_gamma   90.00
#
_symmetry.space_group_name_H-M   'P 1'
#
loop_
_entity.id
_entity.type
_entity.pdbx_description
1 polymer ?
#
loop_
_entity_poly.entity_id
_entity_poly.type
_entity_poly.pdbx_seq_one_letter_code
_entity_poly.pdbx_strand_id
1 'polypeptide(L)'
;MEPNCAVNLIAKNPVFKEAGIRVGVLVGDDSSTIAAVQKETQVVEKWVDTNHNTKNFNNKLYLAAKKYTFLNHGVIKYLKRCFSYCIVQNKNNVPNGEWCKAKSNLNYIFKALPGGKPFQCAAWSTDLDVLLASQVAKAAQIAPGASSQQNESFNSMCAAKASKRMHYANSYAHHVRVSCAVNTKNLGSSHLCSI
;
A
#
# COMPACT_ATOMS: atom_id res chain seq x y z
N MET A 1 7.71 -2.57 10.70
CA MET A 1 8.05 -1.79 11.92
C MET A 1 8.30 -2.80 13.03
N GLU A 2 9.34 -2.65 13.85
CA GLU A 2 9.59 -3.66 14.90
C GLU A 2 8.41 -3.75 15.90
N PRO A 3 7.98 -4.96 16.28
CA PRO A 3 6.83 -5.17 17.16
C PRO A 3 6.90 -4.40 18.49
N ASN A 4 8.06 -4.42 19.15
CA ASN A 4 8.23 -3.74 20.45
C ASN A 4 8.11 -2.22 20.34
N CYS A 5 8.62 -1.64 19.25
CA CYS A 5 8.50 -0.21 18.99
C CYS A 5 7.03 0.19 18.79
N ALA A 6 6.27 -0.63 18.05
CA ALA A 6 4.84 -0.42 17.83
C ALA A 6 4.04 -0.48 19.13
N VAL A 7 4.32 -1.47 19.98
CA VAL A 7 3.70 -1.59 21.31
C VAL A 7 4.00 -0.36 22.16
N ASN A 8 5.24 0.11 22.20
CA ASN A 8 5.59 1.29 22.99
C ASN A 8 4.85 2.54 22.48
N LEU A 9 4.73 2.70 21.17
CA LEU A 9 4.12 3.87 20.54
C LEU A 9 2.58 3.88 20.63
N ILE A 10 1.94 2.71 20.65
CA ILE A 10 0.48 2.58 20.61
C ILE A 10 -0.09 2.22 21.99
N ALA A 11 0.48 1.23 22.65
CA ALA A 11 -0.03 0.69 23.92
C ALA A 11 0.47 1.45 25.15
N LYS A 12 1.74 1.87 25.11
CA LYS A 12 2.43 2.44 26.28
C LYS A 12 2.65 3.94 26.19
N ASN A 13 2.11 4.61 25.18
CA ASN A 13 2.28 6.03 24.99
C ASN A 13 1.46 6.83 26.03
N PRO A 14 2.12 7.61 26.90
CA PRO A 14 1.44 8.35 27.96
C PRO A 14 0.46 9.39 27.40
N VAL A 15 0.82 10.06 26.30
CA VAL A 15 -0.02 11.09 25.66
C VAL A 15 -1.33 10.48 25.15
N PHE A 16 -1.28 9.27 24.56
CA PHE A 16 -2.49 8.60 24.10
C PHE A 16 -3.37 8.15 25.27
N LYS A 17 -2.77 7.69 26.37
CA LYS A 17 -3.51 7.30 27.57
C LYS A 17 -4.20 8.51 28.23
N GLU A 18 -3.48 9.61 28.40
CA GLU A 18 -4.00 10.85 28.99
C GLU A 18 -5.11 11.46 28.13
N ALA A 19 -4.96 11.44 26.81
CA ALA A 19 -5.97 11.93 25.88
C ALA A 19 -7.12 10.92 25.62
N GLY A 20 -7.08 9.73 26.22
CA GLY A 20 -8.07 8.67 25.97
C GLY A 20 -8.11 8.16 24.52
N ILE A 21 -7.04 8.36 23.75
CA ILE A 21 -6.97 8.00 22.32
C ILE A 21 -6.75 6.50 22.18
N ARG A 22 -7.54 5.88 21.31
CA ARG A 22 -7.41 4.46 20.96
C ARG A 22 -7.18 4.29 19.48
N VAL A 23 -6.14 3.54 19.11
CA VAL A 23 -5.86 3.21 17.71
C VAL A 23 -6.79 2.08 17.28
N GLY A 24 -7.69 2.36 16.33
CA GLY A 24 -8.62 1.36 15.79
C GLY A 24 -8.06 0.57 14.61
N VAL A 25 -7.14 1.15 13.84
CA VAL A 25 -6.65 0.58 12.58
C VAL A 25 -5.14 0.70 12.49
N LEU A 26 -4.49 -0.37 12.04
CA LEU A 26 -3.09 -0.38 11.64
C LEU A 26 -2.94 -0.76 10.17
N VAL A 27 -2.27 0.11 9.43
CA VAL A 27 -1.95 -0.10 8.01
C VAL A 27 -0.53 -0.67 7.92
N GLY A 28 -0.39 -1.86 7.35
CA GLY A 28 0.93 -2.45 7.15
C GLY A 28 0.89 -3.92 6.73
N ASP A 29 2.05 -4.41 6.32
CA ASP A 29 2.21 -5.81 5.88
C ASP A 29 2.57 -6.75 7.04
N ASP A 30 3.36 -6.27 8.00
CA ASP A 30 3.88 -7.05 9.14
C ASP A 30 2.78 -7.53 10.10
N SER A 31 2.40 -8.81 9.99
CA SER A 31 1.43 -9.44 10.89
C SER A 31 1.94 -9.57 12.32
N SER A 32 3.26 -9.69 12.53
CA SER A 32 3.88 -9.82 13.86
C SER A 32 3.72 -8.55 14.70
N THR A 33 3.86 -7.39 14.07
CA THR A 33 3.67 -6.08 14.70
C THR A 33 2.24 -5.89 15.18
N ILE A 34 1.27 -6.29 14.36
CA ILE A 34 -0.16 -6.17 14.68
C ILE A 34 -0.53 -7.13 15.82
N ALA A 35 -0.06 -8.38 15.77
CA ALA A 35 -0.29 -9.35 16.83
C ALA A 35 0.27 -8.89 18.18
N ALA A 36 1.47 -8.31 18.20
CA ALA A 36 2.08 -7.76 19.41
C ALA A 36 1.27 -6.59 19.99
N VAL A 37 0.78 -5.68 19.15
CA VAL A 37 -0.06 -4.55 19.60
C VAL A 37 -1.40 -5.04 20.14
N GLN A 38 -2.04 -5.99 19.46
CA GLN A 38 -3.32 -6.56 19.90
C GLN A 38 -3.23 -7.26 21.25
N LYS A 39 -2.10 -7.95 21.51
CA LYS A 39 -1.85 -8.62 22.80
C LYS A 39 -1.79 -7.65 23.99
N GLU A 40 -1.28 -6.44 23.76
CA GLU A 40 -1.03 -5.44 24.81
C GLU A 40 -2.14 -4.38 24.90
N THR A 41 -3.09 -4.37 23.96
CA THR A 41 -4.13 -3.33 23.87
C THR A 41 -5.52 -3.92 23.62
N GLN A 42 -6.16 -3.49 22.54
CA GLN A 42 -7.47 -3.90 22.07
C GLN A 42 -7.33 -4.56 20.68
N VAL A 43 -8.42 -5.09 20.17
CA VAL A 43 -8.47 -5.56 18.78
C VAL A 43 -8.26 -4.35 17.85
N VAL A 44 -7.18 -4.39 17.09
CA VAL A 44 -6.84 -3.39 16.07
C VAL A 44 -7.05 -4.01 14.70
N GLU A 45 -7.81 -3.35 13.83
CA GLU A 45 -8.06 -3.83 12.48
C GLU A 45 -6.80 -3.71 11.60
N LYS A 46 -6.50 -4.77 10.83
CA LYS A 46 -5.41 -4.75 9.85
C LYS A 46 -5.94 -4.27 8.51
N TRP A 47 -5.39 -3.16 8.02
CA TRP A 47 -5.58 -2.73 6.64
C TRP A 47 -4.34 -3.02 5.81
N VAL A 48 -4.56 -3.53 4.59
CA VAL A 48 -3.49 -3.87 3.68
C VAL A 48 -3.07 -2.63 2.91
N ASP A 49 -1.75 -2.43 2.82
CA ASP A 49 -1.19 -1.39 1.97
C ASP A 49 -1.48 -1.68 0.49
N THR A 50 -2.13 -0.72 -0.17
CA THR A 50 -2.50 -0.79 -1.59
C THR A 50 -1.31 -0.98 -2.54
N ASN A 51 -0.18 -0.34 -2.29
CA ASN A 51 1.03 -0.48 -3.10
C ASN A 51 1.61 -1.89 -2.92
N HIS A 52 1.66 -2.38 -1.68
CA HIS A 52 2.14 -3.72 -1.40
C HIS A 52 1.26 -4.79 -2.05
N ASN A 53 -0.07 -4.64 -1.96
CA ASN A 53 -0.99 -5.56 -2.58
C ASN A 53 -0.89 -5.55 -4.11
N THR A 54 -0.80 -4.35 -4.71
CA THR A 54 -0.59 -4.21 -6.16
C THR A 54 0.74 -4.83 -6.60
N LYS A 55 1.81 -4.70 -5.79
CA LYS A 55 3.11 -5.34 -6.04
C LYS A 55 2.99 -6.87 -6.00
N ASN A 56 2.28 -7.42 -5.02
CA ASN A 56 2.04 -8.87 -4.91
C ASN A 56 1.28 -9.40 -6.13
N PHE A 57 0.21 -8.71 -6.55
CA PHE A 57 -0.52 -9.07 -7.77
C PHE A 57 0.37 -9.01 -9.01
N ASN A 58 1.16 -7.95 -9.17
CA ASN A 58 2.11 -7.79 -10.26
C ASN A 58 3.16 -8.92 -10.29
N ASN A 59 3.72 -9.31 -9.13
CA ASN A 59 4.68 -10.41 -9.05
C ASN A 59 4.05 -11.74 -9.52
N LYS A 60 2.79 -12.01 -9.14
CA LYS A 60 2.07 -13.20 -9.61
C LYS A 60 1.84 -13.18 -11.13
N LEU A 61 1.56 -12.01 -11.72
CA LEU A 61 1.46 -11.87 -13.18
C LEU A 61 2.79 -12.19 -13.89
N TYR A 62 3.93 -11.74 -13.34
CA TYR A 62 5.25 -12.09 -13.88
C TYR A 62 5.58 -13.59 -13.75
N LEU A 63 5.09 -14.26 -12.71
CA LEU A 63 5.19 -15.71 -12.61
C LEU A 63 4.33 -16.40 -13.68
N ALA A 64 3.10 -15.93 -13.90
CA ALA A 64 2.23 -16.44 -14.94
C ALA A 64 2.80 -16.19 -16.35
N ALA A 65 3.55 -15.12 -16.56
CA ALA A 65 4.21 -14.83 -17.83
C ALA A 65 5.25 -15.88 -18.25
N LYS A 66 5.75 -16.68 -17.32
CA LYS A 66 6.59 -17.86 -17.64
C LYS A 66 5.80 -18.96 -18.35
N LYS A 67 4.50 -19.06 -18.07
CA LYS A 67 3.58 -20.05 -18.66
C LYS A 67 2.88 -19.50 -19.91
N TYR A 68 2.60 -18.20 -19.94
CA TYR A 68 1.84 -17.54 -21.00
C TYR A 68 2.68 -16.48 -21.72
N THR A 69 3.16 -16.80 -22.92
CA THR A 69 4.03 -15.91 -23.72
C THR A 69 3.37 -14.60 -24.15
N PHE A 70 2.04 -14.55 -24.22
CA PHE A 70 1.29 -13.33 -24.54
C PHE A 70 1.29 -12.30 -23.39
N LEU A 71 1.63 -12.71 -22.15
CA LEU A 71 1.79 -11.81 -21.00
C LEU A 71 3.12 -11.07 -21.07
N ASN A 72 3.27 -10.20 -22.06
CA ASN A 72 4.43 -9.32 -22.15
C ASN A 72 4.34 -8.19 -21.10
N HIS A 73 5.45 -7.44 -20.95
CA HIS A 73 5.54 -6.32 -20.01
C HIS A 73 4.41 -5.29 -20.19
N GLY A 74 4.01 -4.99 -21.44
CA GLY A 74 2.92 -4.03 -21.73
C GLY A 74 1.57 -4.52 -21.22
N VAL A 75 1.27 -5.80 -21.44
CA VAL A 75 0.06 -6.45 -20.96
C VAL A 75 0.01 -6.52 -19.43
N ILE A 76 1.11 -6.90 -18.79
CA ILE A 76 1.21 -6.94 -17.32
C ILE A 76 0.97 -5.55 -16.73
N LYS A 77 1.59 -4.52 -17.32
CA LYS A 77 1.41 -3.12 -16.90
C LYS A 77 -0.06 -2.68 -17.02
N TYR A 78 -0.74 -3.11 -18.08
CA TYR A 78 -2.17 -2.83 -18.28
C TYR A 78 -3.03 -3.53 -17.22
N LEU A 79 -2.84 -4.83 -17.00
CA LEU A 79 -3.57 -5.60 -16.00
C LEU A 79 -3.38 -5.04 -14.59
N LYS A 80 -2.14 -4.68 -14.24
CA LYS A 80 -1.82 -3.98 -12.99
C LYS A 80 -2.62 -2.69 -12.85
N ARG A 81 -2.68 -1.87 -13.91
CA ARG A 81 -3.45 -0.61 -13.92
C ARG A 81 -4.95 -0.86 -13.73
N CYS A 82 -5.53 -1.84 -14.41
CA CYS A 82 -6.94 -2.23 -14.23
C CYS A 82 -7.22 -2.65 -12.79
N PHE A 83 -6.34 -3.46 -12.20
CA PHE A 83 -6.45 -3.88 -10.81
C PHE A 83 -6.37 -2.70 -9.84
N SER A 84 -5.41 -1.78 -10.02
CA SER A 84 -5.31 -0.58 -9.18
C SER A 84 -6.55 0.32 -9.31
N TYR A 85 -7.11 0.49 -10.50
CA TYR A 85 -8.37 1.24 -10.65
C TYR A 85 -9.53 0.57 -9.93
N CYS A 86 -9.64 -0.76 -10.01
CA CYS A 86 -10.64 -1.52 -9.26
C CYS A 86 -10.53 -1.25 -7.75
N ILE A 87 -9.32 -1.24 -7.19
CA ILE A 87 -9.13 -0.96 -5.76
C ILE A 87 -9.54 0.47 -5.40
N VAL A 88 -9.06 1.46 -6.16
CA VAL A 88 -9.27 2.89 -5.85
C VAL A 88 -10.75 3.28 -6.00
N GLN A 89 -11.43 2.77 -7.02
CA GLN A 89 -12.82 3.12 -7.28
C GLN A 89 -13.81 2.38 -6.38
N ASN A 90 -13.44 1.19 -5.90
CA ASN A 90 -14.23 0.47 -4.90
C ASN A 90 -13.79 0.82 -3.47
N LYS A 91 -13.17 1.99 -3.28
CA LYS A 91 -12.82 2.44 -1.95
C LYS A 91 -14.09 2.62 -1.12
N ASN A 92 -14.21 1.86 -0.03
CA ASN A 92 -15.40 1.78 0.82
C ASN A 92 -16.68 1.21 0.15
N ASN A 93 -16.57 0.49 -0.98
CA ASN A 93 -17.71 -0.14 -1.65
C ASN A 93 -17.38 -1.57 -2.10
N VAL A 94 -18.41 -2.37 -2.38
CA VAL A 94 -18.28 -3.71 -2.96
C VAL A 94 -18.14 -3.58 -4.49
N PRO A 95 -17.20 -4.28 -5.15
CA PRO A 95 -17.02 -4.16 -6.60
C PRO A 95 -18.27 -4.57 -7.40
N ASN A 96 -19.02 -3.61 -7.94
CA ASN A 96 -20.18 -3.86 -8.81
C ASN A 96 -19.81 -3.95 -10.31
N GLY A 97 -18.55 -3.64 -10.65
CA GLY A 97 -18.00 -3.77 -12.00
C GLY A 97 -18.43 -2.68 -12.99
N GLU A 98 -19.07 -1.60 -12.53
CA GLU A 98 -19.51 -0.48 -13.39
C GLU A 98 -18.34 0.29 -14.01
N TRP A 99 -17.15 0.16 -13.43
CA TRP A 99 -15.91 0.75 -13.93
C TRP A 99 -15.43 0.15 -15.27
N CYS A 100 -15.88 -1.06 -15.61
CA CYS A 100 -15.39 -1.76 -16.78
C CYS A 100 -16.12 -1.25 -18.04
N LYS A 101 -15.46 -0.37 -18.82
CA LYS A 101 -16.02 0.14 -20.10
C LYS A 101 -16.29 -0.96 -21.14
N ALA A 102 -15.63 -2.11 -21.02
CA ALA A 102 -15.93 -3.28 -21.85
C ALA A 102 -17.26 -3.96 -21.48
N LYS A 103 -17.77 -3.76 -20.26
CA LYS A 103 -19.09 -4.27 -19.83
C LYS A 103 -20.22 -3.49 -20.49
N SER A 104 -20.05 -2.18 -20.70
CA SER A 104 -21.04 -1.31 -21.34
C SER A 104 -20.91 -1.20 -22.85
N ASN A 105 -19.75 -1.56 -23.43
CA ASN A 105 -19.50 -1.49 -24.87
C ASN A 105 -18.93 -2.81 -25.40
N LEU A 106 -19.75 -3.55 -26.15
CA LEU A 106 -19.38 -4.81 -26.81
C LEU A 106 -18.25 -4.64 -27.85
N ASN A 107 -18.08 -3.45 -28.41
CA ASN A 107 -17.06 -3.10 -29.40
C ASN A 107 -15.84 -2.42 -28.77
N TYR A 108 -15.61 -2.59 -27.47
CA TYR A 108 -14.48 -1.96 -26.78
C TYR A 108 -13.14 -2.53 -27.25
N ILE A 109 -12.27 -1.66 -27.78
CA ILE A 109 -10.92 -2.02 -28.23
C ILE A 109 -9.92 -1.92 -27.08
N PHE A 110 -9.31 -3.05 -26.74
CA PHE A 110 -8.30 -3.12 -25.68
C PHE A 110 -6.92 -2.67 -26.19
N LYS A 111 -6.64 -1.36 -26.16
CA LYS A 111 -5.41 -0.75 -26.72
C LYS A 111 -4.09 -1.40 -26.25
N ALA A 112 -4.07 -2.00 -25.07
CA ALA A 112 -2.87 -2.60 -24.49
C ALA A 112 -2.83 -4.14 -24.60
N LEU A 113 -3.86 -4.76 -25.18
CA LEU A 113 -3.90 -6.21 -25.42
C LEU A 113 -3.50 -6.51 -26.88
N PRO A 114 -2.85 -7.66 -27.13
CA PRO A 114 -2.50 -8.08 -28.48
C PRO A 114 -3.74 -8.14 -29.38
N GLY A 115 -3.69 -7.47 -30.54
CA GLY A 115 -4.79 -7.45 -31.50
C GLY A 115 -6.05 -6.72 -31.04
N GLY A 116 -6.00 -5.95 -29.94
CA GLY A 116 -7.14 -5.16 -29.46
C GLY A 116 -8.31 -5.99 -28.90
N LYS A 117 -8.12 -7.31 -28.77
CA LYS A 117 -9.15 -8.29 -28.39
C LYS A 117 -8.94 -8.78 -26.96
N PRO A 118 -10.00 -9.26 -26.29
CA PRO A 118 -9.87 -9.95 -25.01
C PRO A 118 -9.07 -11.25 -25.16
N PHE A 119 -8.50 -11.74 -24.06
CA PHE A 119 -7.83 -13.04 -24.07
C PHE A 119 -8.83 -14.17 -24.33
N GLN A 120 -8.48 -15.10 -25.21
CA GLN A 120 -9.34 -16.23 -25.59
C GLN A 120 -8.84 -17.57 -25.03
N CYS A 121 -7.78 -17.56 -24.21
CA CYS A 121 -7.20 -18.77 -23.63
C CYS A 121 -7.97 -19.19 -22.37
N ALA A 122 -8.68 -20.31 -22.42
CA ALA A 122 -9.45 -20.85 -21.29
C ALA A 122 -8.56 -21.12 -20.06
N ALA A 123 -7.36 -21.70 -20.27
CA ALA A 123 -6.42 -21.97 -19.19
C ALA A 123 -5.98 -20.69 -18.45
N TRP A 124 -5.80 -19.58 -19.18
CA TRP A 124 -5.49 -18.29 -18.57
C TRP A 124 -6.65 -17.74 -17.75
N SER A 125 -7.90 -17.91 -18.21
CA SER A 125 -9.07 -17.49 -17.45
C SER A 125 -9.10 -18.17 -16.08
N THR A 126 -8.92 -19.49 -16.05
CA THR A 126 -8.89 -20.26 -14.80
C THR A 126 -7.76 -19.79 -13.87
N ASP A 127 -6.54 -19.60 -14.39
CA ASP A 127 -5.41 -19.13 -13.59
C ASP A 127 -5.66 -17.70 -13.07
N LEU A 128 -6.24 -16.82 -13.89
CA LEU A 128 -6.60 -15.46 -13.48
C LEU A 128 -7.67 -15.46 -12.40
N ASP A 129 -8.67 -16.34 -12.48
CA ASP A 129 -9.72 -16.49 -11.46
C ASP A 129 -9.12 -16.93 -10.13
N VAL A 130 -8.18 -17.87 -10.13
CA VAL A 130 -7.45 -18.28 -8.91
C VAL A 130 -6.64 -17.10 -8.34
N LEU A 131 -5.97 -16.33 -9.21
CA LEU A 131 -5.23 -15.13 -8.78
C LEU A 131 -6.16 -14.10 -8.13
N LEU A 132 -7.31 -13.82 -8.74
CA LEU A 132 -8.28 -12.85 -8.27
C LEU A 132 -9.02 -13.33 -7.01
N ALA A 133 -9.37 -14.62 -6.91
CA ALA A 133 -9.98 -15.20 -5.71
C ALA A 133 -9.12 -14.97 -4.46
N SER A 134 -7.80 -15.08 -4.60
CA SER A 134 -6.86 -14.78 -3.50
C SER A 134 -6.91 -13.31 -3.03
N GLN A 135 -7.29 -12.39 -3.92
CA GLN A 135 -7.46 -10.98 -3.62
C GLN A 135 -8.85 -10.68 -3.05
N VAL A 136 -9.90 -11.33 -3.58
CA VAL A 136 -11.28 -11.20 -3.09
C VAL A 136 -11.38 -11.67 -1.65
N ALA A 137 -10.71 -12.76 -1.28
CA ALA A 137 -10.65 -13.23 0.11
C ALA A 137 -10.08 -12.18 1.09
N LYS A 138 -9.29 -11.22 0.60
CA LYS A 138 -8.71 -10.11 1.37
C LYS A 138 -9.38 -8.77 1.09
N ALA A 139 -10.48 -8.76 0.32
CA ALA A 139 -11.08 -7.53 -0.18
C ALA A 139 -11.47 -6.57 0.95
N ALA A 140 -12.00 -7.07 2.08
CA ALA A 140 -12.35 -6.22 3.22
C ALA A 140 -11.15 -5.42 3.77
N GLN A 141 -9.94 -5.99 3.74
CA GLN A 141 -8.73 -5.31 4.21
C GLN A 141 -8.11 -4.38 3.14
N ILE A 142 -8.47 -4.59 1.86
CA ILE A 142 -7.96 -3.83 0.70
C ILE A 142 -8.90 -2.67 0.36
N ALA A 143 -10.21 -2.84 0.57
CA ALA A 143 -11.28 -1.90 0.24
C ALA A 143 -11.11 -0.50 0.85
N PRO A 144 -10.55 -0.32 2.05
CA PRO A 144 -10.27 1.01 2.57
C PRO A 144 -9.22 1.78 1.75
N GLY A 145 -8.48 1.10 0.86
CA GLY A 145 -7.53 1.74 -0.04
C GLY A 145 -6.39 2.44 0.71
N ALA A 146 -5.94 1.83 1.81
CA ALA A 146 -4.94 2.42 2.69
C ALA A 146 -3.56 2.50 2.01
N SER A 147 -2.80 3.55 2.31
CA SER A 147 -1.47 3.74 1.76
C SER A 147 -0.51 4.18 2.84
N SER A 148 0.60 3.46 2.97
CA SER A 148 1.72 3.82 3.84
C SER A 148 2.66 4.85 3.19
N GLN A 149 2.39 5.31 1.96
CA GLN A 149 3.26 6.22 1.21
C GLN A 149 3.57 7.51 1.99
N GLN A 150 2.59 8.04 2.74
CA GLN A 150 2.80 9.22 3.57
C GLN A 150 3.80 8.96 4.70
N ASN A 151 3.73 7.77 5.31
CA ASN A 151 4.64 7.32 6.36
C ASN A 151 6.04 7.05 5.78
N GLU A 152 6.13 6.40 4.61
CA GLU A 152 7.40 6.18 3.92
C GLU A 152 8.06 7.51 3.54
N SER A 153 7.30 8.45 2.98
CA SER A 153 7.77 9.81 2.67
C SER A 153 8.32 10.52 3.91
N PHE A 154 7.65 10.41 5.05
CA PHE A 154 8.13 10.97 6.30
C PHE A 154 9.40 10.26 6.80
N ASN A 155 9.43 8.93 6.76
CA ASN A 155 10.61 8.15 7.15
C ASN A 155 11.84 8.49 6.29
N SER A 156 11.65 8.68 4.98
CA SER A 156 12.71 9.15 4.08
C SER A 156 13.20 10.55 4.46
N MET A 157 12.29 11.46 4.86
CA MET A 157 12.67 12.80 5.32
C MET A 157 13.47 12.74 6.63
N CYS A 158 13.04 11.93 7.60
CA CYS A 158 13.80 11.68 8.83
C CYS A 158 15.18 11.09 8.52
N ALA A 159 15.27 10.11 7.63
CA ALA A 159 16.54 9.51 7.22
C ALA A 159 17.46 10.50 6.49
N ALA A 160 16.91 11.45 5.73
CA ALA A 160 17.70 12.49 5.08
C ALA A 160 18.31 13.46 6.11
N LYS A 161 17.54 13.86 7.12
CA LYS A 161 18.02 14.81 8.16
C LYS A 161 18.87 14.15 9.23
N ALA A 162 18.58 12.91 9.57
CA ALA A 162 19.28 12.08 10.56
C ALA A 162 19.77 10.79 9.88
N SER A 163 20.74 10.94 8.99
CA SER A 163 21.30 9.81 8.23
C SER A 163 21.92 8.75 9.14
N LYS A 164 21.65 7.48 8.82
CA LYS A 164 22.26 6.33 9.49
C LYS A 164 23.79 6.26 9.35
N ARG A 165 24.35 6.95 8.35
CA ARG A 165 25.82 7.01 8.14
C ARG A 165 26.53 7.80 9.25
N MET A 166 25.80 8.67 9.94
CA MET A 166 26.34 9.52 11.00
C MET A 166 25.70 9.10 12.31
N HIS A 167 26.50 8.78 13.32
CA HIS A 167 25.99 8.35 14.61
C HIS A 167 25.47 9.56 15.39
N TYR A 168 24.15 9.74 15.39
CA TYR A 168 23.48 10.76 16.20
C TYR A 168 22.67 10.17 17.36
N ALA A 169 22.58 8.84 17.49
CA ALA A 169 21.69 8.18 18.46
C ALA A 169 21.90 8.71 19.89
N ASN A 170 20.79 8.88 20.64
CA ASN A 170 20.76 9.43 22.01
C ASN A 170 21.39 10.81 22.21
N SER A 171 21.66 11.58 21.16
CA SER A 171 22.14 12.95 21.27
C SER A 171 21.01 13.96 21.08
N TYR A 172 21.14 15.14 21.69
CA TYR A 172 20.28 16.30 21.41
C TYR A 172 20.21 16.61 19.91
N ALA A 173 21.31 16.38 19.18
CA ALA A 173 21.36 16.58 17.73
C ALA A 173 20.40 15.66 16.97
N HIS A 174 20.15 14.42 17.43
CA HIS A 174 19.15 13.55 16.81
C HIS A 174 17.74 14.08 17.00
N HIS A 175 17.40 14.51 18.22
CA HIS A 175 16.09 15.10 18.51
C HIS A 175 15.82 16.33 17.64
N VAL A 176 16.79 17.26 17.55
CA VAL A 176 16.66 18.46 16.69
C VAL A 176 16.46 18.07 15.23
N ARG A 177 17.20 17.10 14.70
CA ARG A 177 17.08 16.66 13.30
C ARG A 177 15.73 16.01 12.99
N VAL A 178 15.22 15.18 13.91
CA VAL A 178 13.88 14.57 13.78
C VAL A 178 12.80 15.65 13.90
N SER A 179 12.90 16.58 14.85
CA SER A 179 11.98 17.73 14.97
C SER A 179 11.98 18.59 13.72
N CYS A 180 13.15 18.83 13.12
CA CYS A 180 13.24 19.50 11.82
C CYS A 180 12.48 18.72 10.73
N ALA A 181 12.55 17.39 10.70
CA ALA A 181 11.81 16.58 9.72
C ALA A 181 10.29 16.73 9.92
N VAL A 182 9.84 16.70 11.17
CA VAL A 182 8.43 16.95 11.52
C VAL A 182 7.99 18.34 11.05
N ASN A 183 8.77 19.38 11.35
CA ASN A 183 8.45 20.75 10.92
C ASN A 183 8.38 20.87 9.40
N THR A 184 9.32 20.29 8.65
CA THR A 184 9.26 20.31 7.18
C THR A 184 8.07 19.54 6.64
N LYS A 185 7.66 18.45 7.29
CA LYS A 185 6.46 17.70 6.88
C LYS A 185 5.19 18.50 7.09
N ASN A 186 5.09 19.23 8.20
CA ASN A 186 3.89 19.96 8.60
C ASN A 186 3.78 21.34 7.94
N LEU A 187 4.90 22.05 7.83
CA LEU A 187 4.95 23.46 7.39
C LEU A 187 5.53 23.61 5.99
N GLY A 188 6.06 22.53 5.40
CA GLY A 188 6.81 22.58 4.14
C GLY A 188 8.24 23.10 4.33
N SER A 189 8.92 23.33 3.21
CA SER A 189 10.26 23.93 3.16
C SER A 189 10.27 25.02 2.11
N SER A 190 10.54 26.26 2.52
CA SER A 190 10.80 27.38 1.64
C SER A 190 12.30 27.43 1.34
N HIS A 191 12.67 27.36 0.06
CA HIS A 191 14.04 27.67 -0.36
C HIS A 191 14.16 29.18 -0.48
N LEU A 192 15.02 29.78 0.34
CA LEU A 192 15.42 31.18 0.13
C LEU A 192 16.36 31.21 -1.08
N CYS A 193 15.81 31.46 -2.27
CA CYS A 193 16.62 31.96 -3.38
C CYS A 193 16.86 33.45 -3.11
N SER A 194 17.99 33.79 -2.51
CA SER A 194 18.52 35.15 -2.62
C SER A 194 18.94 35.36 -4.08
N ILE A 195 18.23 36.24 -4.77
CA ILE A 195 18.65 36.82 -6.06
C ILE A 195 19.78 37.80 -5.77
#